data_AF-A0A2H9N1N6-F1
#
_entry.id   AF-A0A2H9N1N6-F1
#
_cell.length_a   1.000
_cell.length_b   1.000
_cell.length_c   1.000
_cell.angle_alpha   90.00
_cell.angle_beta   90.00
_cell.angle_gamma   90.00
#
_symmetry.space_group_name_H-M   'P 1'
#
loop_
_entity.id
_entity.type
_entity.pdbx_description
1 polymer ?
#
loop_
_entity_poly.entity_id
_entity_poly.type
_entity_poly.pdbx_seq_one_letter_code
_entity_poly.pdbx_strand_id
1 'polypeptide(L)' 'MRIFKKILLGVLLFLLIFAGYLFIGEPPPAKEITWGVNFSQKHTENLGLNWRETYLALLDDLGVRNIKLITHWDLIE' A
#
# COMPACT_ATOMS: atom_id res chain seq x y z
N MET A 1 -14.34 -44.73 -7.97
CA MET A 1 -15.20 -43.58 -7.55
C MET A 1 -15.11 -43.21 -6.07
N ARG A 2 -15.25 -44.13 -5.11
CA ARG A 2 -15.23 -43.79 -3.66
C ARG A 2 -13.89 -43.24 -3.14
N ILE A 3 -12.77 -43.81 -3.58
CA ILE A 3 -11.41 -43.37 -3.20
C ILE A 3 -11.07 -41.98 -3.78
N PHE A 4 -11.42 -41.75 -5.04
CA PHE A 4 -11.24 -40.46 -5.70
C PHE A 4 -12.02 -39.34 -4.99
N LYS A 5 -13.26 -39.61 -4.55
CA LYS A 5 -14.05 -38.67 -3.75
C LYS A 5 -13.39 -38.35 -2.39
N LYS A 6 -12.73 -39.32 -1.75
CA LYS A 6 -11.99 -39.10 -0.48
C LYS A 6 -10.73 -38.24 -0.69
N ILE A 7 -9.99 -38.46 -1.77
CA ILE A 7 -8.82 -37.64 -2.14
C ILE A 7 -9.26 -36.20 -2.42
N LEU A 8 -10.31 -36.01 -3.23
CA LEU A 8 -10.87 -34.70 -3.53
C LEU A 8 -11.31 -33.97 -2.25
N LEU A 9 -11.95 -34.68 -1.32
CA LEU A 9 -12.38 -34.11 -0.04
C LEU A 9 -11.19 -33.72 0.85
N GLY A 10 -10.12 -34.53 0.86
CA GLY A 10 -8.89 -34.21 1.60
C GLY A 10 -8.17 -32.99 1.04
N VAL A 11 -8.10 -32.87 -0.29
CA VAL A 11 -7.53 -31.68 -0.96
C VAL A 11 -8.38 -30.44 -0.66
N LEU A 12 -9.71 -30.56 -0.73
CA LEU A 12 -10.61 -29.45 -0.39
C LEU A 12 -10.42 -28.99 1.06
N LEU A 13 -10.32 -29.93 2.00
CA LEU A 13 -10.08 -29.63 3.41
C LEU A 13 -8.72 -28.95 3.62
N PHE A 14 -7.67 -29.44 2.95
CA PHE A 14 -6.34 -28.83 3.00
C PHE A 14 -6.37 -27.39 2.47
N LEU A 15 -7.01 -27.16 1.32
CA LEU A 15 -7.15 -25.82 0.74
C LEU A 15 -7.93 -24.89 1.67
N LEU A 16 -8.96 -25.40 2.34
CA LEU A 16 -9.74 -24.61 3.30
C LEU A 16 -8.88 -24.19 4.51
N ILE A 17 -8.08 -25.11 5.04
CA ILE A 17 -7.15 -24.83 6.16
C ILE A 17 -6.06 -23.85 5.71
N PHE A 18 -5.51 -24.04 4.51
CA PHE A 18 -4.47 -23.17 3.96
C PHE A 18 -4.99 -21.75 3.72
N ALA A 19 -6.19 -21.63 3.14
CA ALA A 19 -6.85 -20.33 3.00
C ALA A 19 -7.10 -19.70 4.38
N GLY A 20 -7.61 -20.46 5.35
CA GLY A 20 -7.76 -19.98 6.72
C GLY A 20 -6.44 -19.43 7.31
N TYR A 21 -5.34 -20.17 7.15
CA TYR A 21 -4.03 -19.73 7.61
C TYR A 21 -3.56 -18.40 6.97
N LEU A 22 -3.82 -18.20 5.68
CA LEU A 22 -3.41 -16.98 4.97
C LEU A 22 -4.26 -15.76 5.31
N PHE A 23 -5.55 -15.95 5.64
CA PHE A 23 -6.51 -14.85 5.76
C PHE A 23 -6.99 -14.55 7.19
N ILE A 24 -6.65 -15.36 8.20
CA ILE A 24 -7.09 -15.17 9.60
C ILE A 24 -6.14 -14.26 10.41
N GLY A 25 -4.87 -14.12 10.00
CA GLY A 25 -3.89 -13.31 10.74
C GLY A 25 -4.12 -11.82 10.59
N GLU A 26 -4.34 -11.11 11.69
CA GLU A 26 -4.27 -9.65 11.73
C GLU A 26 -2.83 -9.20 12.05
N PRO A 27 -2.24 -8.27 11.26
CA PRO A 27 -0.95 -7.71 11.60
C PRO A 27 -1.07 -6.89 12.90
N PRO A 28 -0.01 -6.86 13.75
CA PRO A 28 -0.03 -6.03 14.95
C PRO A 28 -0.20 -4.55 14.57
N PRO A 29 -0.98 -3.78 15.35
CA PRO A 29 -1.12 -2.36 15.09
C PRO A 29 0.25 -1.66 15.20
N ALA A 30 0.47 -0.65 14.35
CA ALA A 30 1.65 0.18 14.45
C ALA A 30 1.70 0.87 15.82
N LYS A 31 2.78 0.63 16.58
CA LYS A 31 2.94 1.18 17.94
C LYS A 31 3.07 2.71 17.92
N GLU A 32 3.69 3.24 16.87
CA GLU A 32 3.92 4.67 16.69
C GLU A 32 3.55 5.04 15.26
N ILE A 33 2.55 5.92 15.11
CA ILE A 33 2.10 6.40 13.81
C ILE A 33 2.67 7.80 13.61
N THR A 34 3.55 7.94 12.62
CA THR A 34 4.05 9.24 12.19
C THR A 34 3.09 9.83 11.17
N TRP A 35 2.50 10.97 11.51
CA TRP A 35 1.61 11.70 10.61
C TRP A 35 2.39 12.65 9.71
N GLY A 36 1.93 12.77 8.47
CA GLY A 36 2.58 13.53 7.42
C GLY A 36 1.68 13.74 6.22
N VAL A 37 2.25 14.30 5.16
CA VAL A 37 1.55 14.52 3.89
C VAL A 37 2.12 13.63 2.80
N ASN A 38 1.31 13.38 1.78
CA ASN A 38 1.73 12.67 0.58
C ASN A 38 1.96 13.69 -0.54
N PHE A 39 3.12 13.63 -1.19
CA PHE A 39 3.47 14.51 -2.30
C PHE A 39 3.71 13.70 -3.58
N SER A 40 3.11 14.15 -4.68
CA SER A 40 3.20 13.54 -6.00
C SER A 40 3.40 14.63 -7.04
N GLN A 41 4.58 14.68 -7.65
CA GLN A 41 4.92 15.64 -8.71
C GLN A 41 3.88 15.60 -9.84
N LYS A 42 3.60 14.40 -10.36
CA LYS A 42 2.63 14.19 -11.45
C LYS A 42 1.23 14.70 -11.10
N HIS A 43 0.81 14.53 -9.85
CA HIS A 43 -0.50 15.03 -9.43
C HIS A 43 -0.54 16.55 -9.39
N THR A 44 0.53 17.19 -8.89
CA THR A 44 0.66 18.65 -8.87
C THR A 44 0.65 19.23 -10.29
N GLU A 45 1.40 18.62 -11.20
CA GLU A 45 1.44 19.03 -12.61
C GLU A 45 0.08 18.83 -13.31
N ASN A 46 -0.64 17.74 -13.02
CA ASN A 46 -2.00 17.50 -13.53
C ASN A 46 -3.01 18.56 -13.07
N LEU A 47 -2.77 19.20 -11.92
CA LEU A 47 -3.57 20.32 -11.43
C LEU A 47 -3.15 21.67 -12.06
N GLY A 48 -2.16 21.67 -12.96
CA GLY A 48 -1.64 22.87 -13.60
C GLY A 48 -0.73 23.72 -12.69
N LEU A 49 -0.22 23.14 -11.60
CA LEU A 49 0.62 23.83 -10.62
C LEU A 49 2.10 23.54 -10.86
N ASN A 50 2.97 24.46 -10.43
CA ASN A 50 4.41 24.20 -10.38
C ASN A 50 4.74 23.25 -9.22
N TRP A 51 5.28 22.07 -9.55
CA TRP A 51 5.56 21.05 -8.54
C TRP A 51 6.63 21.48 -7.53
N ARG A 52 7.64 22.25 -7.95
CA ARG A 52 8.75 22.67 -7.09
C ARG A 52 8.30 23.72 -6.10
N GLU A 53 7.56 24.72 -6.57
CA GLU A 53 6.96 25.74 -5.70
C GLU A 53 6.00 25.12 -4.70
N THR A 54 5.13 24.20 -5.16
CA THR A 54 4.20 23.48 -4.27
C THR A 54 4.94 22.64 -3.23
N TYR A 55 6.00 21.94 -3.63
CA TYR A 55 6.83 21.16 -2.72
C TYR A 55 7.50 22.05 -1.65
N LEU A 56 8.04 23.20 -2.05
CA LEU A 56 8.64 24.17 -1.12
C LEU A 56 7.59 24.77 -0.18
N ALA A 57 6.40 25.14 -0.68
CA ALA A 57 5.31 25.64 0.15
C ALA A 57 4.87 24.61 1.22
N LEU A 58 4.90 23.31 0.93
CA LEU A 58 4.65 22.28 1.94
C LEU A 58 5.70 22.28 3.06
N LEU A 59 6.95 22.60 2.74
CA LEU A 59 8.07 22.60 3.69
C LEU A 59 8.14 23.90 4.50
N ASP A 60 8.03 25.03 3.81
CA ASP A 60 8.32 26.36 4.34
C ASP A 60 7.07 27.00 4.92
N ASP A 61 5.93 26.96 4.21
CA ASP A 61 4.69 27.61 4.64
C ASP A 61 3.88 26.69 5.59
N LEU A 62 3.65 25.44 5.18
CA LEU A 62 2.88 24.47 5.99
C LEU A 62 3.74 23.81 7.08
N GLY A 63 5.07 23.93 7.00
CA GLY A 63 5.98 23.39 8.01
C GLY A 63 6.01 21.87 8.10
N VAL A 64 5.64 21.15 7.02
CA VAL A 64 5.56 19.69 7.04
C VAL A 64 6.95 19.08 7.26
N ARG A 65 7.04 18.13 8.19
CA ARG A 65 8.30 17.43 8.51
C ARG A 65 8.34 15.98 8.03
N ASN A 66 7.17 15.36 7.85
CA ASN A 66 7.04 14.00 7.36
C ASN A 66 6.33 14.02 6.02
N ILE A 67 7.08 13.76 4.94
CA ILE A 67 6.55 13.72 3.59
C ILE A 67 6.77 12.32 3.02
N LYS A 68 5.69 11.70 2.55
CA LYS A 68 5.76 10.51 1.71
C LYS A 68 5.89 10.97 0.26
N LEU A 69 7.05 10.70 -0.35
CA LEU A 69 7.32 11.00 -1.75
C LEU A 69 6.83 9.85 -2.64
N ILE A 70 5.94 10.14 -3.59
CA ILE A 70 5.57 9.19 -4.64
C ILE A 70 6.52 9.38 -5.82
N THR A 71 7.32 8.36 -6.10
CA THR A 71 8.17 8.28 -7.29
C THR A 71 7.43 7.57 -8.41
N HIS A 72 7.11 8.29 -9.47
CA HIS A 72 6.55 7.71 -10.69
C HIS A 72 7.67 7.26 -11.61
N TRP A 73 7.59 6.02 -12.09
CA TRP A 73 8.65 5.39 -12.89
C TRP A 73 8.87 6.11 -14.23
N ASP A 74 7.78 6.53 -14.87
CA ASP A 74 7.79 7.29 -16.13
C ASP A 74 8.38 8.69 -16.04
N LEU A 75 8.66 9.19 -14.82
CA LEU A 75 9.40 10.45 -14.63
C LEU A 75 10.90 10.23 -14.45
N ILE A 76 11.32 8.99 -14.19
CA ILE A 76 12.71 8.65 -13.82
C ILE A 76 13.39 7.88 -14.96
N GLU A 77 12.65 7.04 -15.69
CA GLU A 77 13.10 6.38 -16.92
C GLU A 77 12.64 7.11 -18.19
#